data_AF-A0AAW6HRQ6-F1
#
_entry.id   AF-A0AAW6HRQ6-F1
#
_cell.length_a   1.000
_cell.length_b   1.000
_cell.length_c   1.000
_cell.angle_alpha   90.00
_cell.angle_beta   90.00
_cell.angle_gamma   90.00
#
_symmetry.space_group_name_H-M   'P 1'
#
loop_
_entity.id
_entity.type
_entity.pdbx_description
1 polymer ?
#
loop_
_entity_poly.entity_id
_entity_poly.type
_entity_poly.pdbx_seq_one_letter_code
_entity_poly.pdbx_strand_id
1 'polypeptide(L)'
;MAIEKIQLLIQKVNAIDEKKGVTAKLIKIAKKAAVAAANSQINKIKRLSDQEFAKKNNGEGEYNALLAKIRPVLKKVNIDVDQILNVVEDKVTEVAGKLLQERKTKSFIKKMEGFKAEIVDNSVKKTIDDNIAWLTTELENTKKESDANEKLKKYNSEDGTGKFYNKFTETKNLYENELRKRIAFANRIESSKSEFDSTQAPATFNWSNTEQNFKLFELSSKMYDDITAGEFFEQTEDNPSYDTVIDTEEVKGLITKYKNKFKTEIDAGRGLLSEDKAAMVAIEDVDVTTLQPLITFNDNYTAKQIAKWNLLRTKLHLPALQDASSTLNANEKAKLILQGILGFTRIESNNSNVSTVHSYNKGTDEVVKAHNWNYGDIYYSSFSTPLVSDDNVGITSDFLSTVLFKSTLGERKAYKQYGLTSEEKVKEWGHLLAALDKNAKYYYGVVIAEETGMNETVPLRTNYKVYINDMFFKK
;
A
#
# COMPACT_ATOMS: atom_id res chain seq x y z
N MET A 1 15.59 -65.29 16.84
CA MET A 1 16.35 -65.13 15.57
C MET A 1 17.61 -64.26 15.63
N ALA A 2 17.58 -62.96 15.97
CA ALA A 2 18.80 -62.12 15.98
C ALA A 2 19.76 -62.45 17.15
N ILE A 3 19.20 -62.78 18.32
CA ILE A 3 19.96 -63.11 19.54
C ILE A 3 20.64 -64.49 19.43
N GLU A 4 19.99 -65.48 18.82
CA GLU A 4 20.56 -66.83 18.57
C GLU A 4 21.72 -66.77 17.56
N LYS A 5 21.64 -65.90 16.54
CA LYS A 5 22.75 -65.66 15.61
C LYS A 5 23.96 -65.02 16.30
N ILE A 6 23.75 -64.16 17.30
CA ILE A 6 24.81 -63.53 18.09
C ILE A 6 25.46 -64.54 19.04
N GLN A 7 24.68 -65.42 19.69
CA GLN A 7 25.22 -66.50 20.54
C GLN A 7 26.04 -67.53 19.75
N LEU A 8 25.60 -67.89 18.54
CA LEU A 8 26.35 -68.77 17.62
C LEU A 8 27.67 -68.12 17.14
N LEU A 9 27.68 -66.80 16.97
CA LEU A 9 28.88 -66.02 16.62
C LEU A 9 29.86 -65.93 17.80
N ILE A 10 29.37 -65.79 19.04
CA ILE A 10 30.21 -65.79 20.25
C ILE A 10 30.83 -67.17 20.50
N GLN A 11 30.08 -68.26 20.30
CA GLN A 11 30.61 -69.63 20.39
C GLN A 11 31.69 -69.92 19.33
N LYS A 12 31.53 -69.41 18.11
CA LYS A 12 32.55 -69.52 17.05
C LYS A 12 33.78 -68.62 17.28
N VAL A 13 33.62 -67.51 18.00
CA VAL A 13 34.71 -66.61 18.38
C VAL A 13 35.58 -67.21 19.50
N ASN A 14 34.99 -67.96 20.44
CA ASN A 14 35.75 -68.66 21.48
C ASN A 14 36.61 -69.83 20.96
N ALA A 15 36.34 -70.33 19.75
CA ALA A 15 37.12 -71.40 19.11
C ALA A 15 38.31 -70.88 18.28
N ILE A 16 38.45 -69.56 18.12
CA ILE A 16 39.52 -68.93 17.33
C ILE A 16 40.30 -68.00 18.25
N ASP A 17 40.86 -68.57 19.33
CA ASP A 17 41.75 -67.85 20.25
C ASP A 17 43.24 -68.12 19.98
N GLU A 18 43.62 -68.58 18.79
CA GLU A 18 45.04 -68.65 18.46
C GLU A 18 45.35 -68.24 17.03
N LYS A 19 46.03 -67.10 16.96
CA LYS A 19 46.95 -66.65 15.89
C LYS A 19 46.32 -65.93 14.68
N LYS A 20 46.87 -64.74 14.42
CA LYS A 20 46.92 -63.95 13.17
C LYS A 20 45.88 -62.83 12.99
N GLY A 21 46.04 -61.75 13.77
CA GLY A 21 45.91 -60.38 13.23
C GLY A 21 44.52 -59.87 12.80
N VAL A 22 43.44 -60.36 13.40
CA VAL A 22 42.06 -59.96 13.04
C VAL A 22 41.61 -58.63 13.70
N THR A 23 42.38 -58.09 14.65
CA THR A 23 41.99 -56.91 15.46
C THR A 23 41.79 -55.64 14.62
N ALA A 24 42.62 -55.36 13.62
CA ALA A 24 42.47 -54.16 12.79
C ALA A 24 41.26 -54.22 11.84
N LYS A 25 40.94 -55.42 11.31
CA LYS A 25 39.80 -55.64 10.42
C LYS A 25 38.48 -55.64 11.22
N LEU A 26 38.49 -56.21 12.43
CA LEU A 26 37.36 -56.16 13.38
C LEU A 26 37.12 -54.75 13.92
N ILE A 27 38.17 -53.96 14.21
CA ILE A 27 38.01 -52.54 14.61
C ILE A 27 37.45 -51.71 13.44
N LYS A 28 37.85 -51.97 12.19
CA LYS A 28 37.31 -51.27 11.01
C LYS A 28 35.86 -51.65 10.72
N ILE A 29 35.50 -52.93 10.89
CA ILE A 29 34.12 -53.43 10.77
C ILE A 29 33.26 -52.91 11.92
N ALA A 30 33.77 -52.90 13.16
CA ALA A 30 33.09 -52.35 14.33
C ALA A 30 32.91 -50.83 14.24
N LYS A 31 33.89 -50.07 13.72
CA LYS A 31 33.74 -48.63 13.43
C LYS A 31 32.73 -48.39 12.32
N LYS A 32 32.73 -49.17 11.23
CA LYS A 32 31.70 -49.06 10.17
C LYS A 32 30.31 -49.45 10.68
N ALA A 33 30.19 -50.48 11.50
CA ALA A 33 28.94 -50.90 12.10
C ALA A 33 28.45 -49.90 13.15
N ALA A 34 29.35 -49.28 13.93
CA ALA A 34 29.02 -48.23 14.88
C ALA A 34 28.59 -46.93 14.17
N VAL A 35 29.23 -46.54 13.06
CA VAL A 35 28.80 -45.40 12.23
C VAL A 35 27.48 -45.69 11.51
N ALA A 36 27.27 -46.90 11.01
CA ALA A 36 25.99 -47.31 10.42
C ALA A 36 24.87 -47.39 11.47
N ALA A 37 25.17 -47.86 12.68
CA ALA A 37 24.24 -47.86 13.81
C ALA A 37 23.96 -46.43 14.30
N ALA A 38 24.96 -45.55 14.35
CA ALA A 38 24.79 -44.13 14.68
C ALA A 38 23.97 -43.40 13.62
N ASN A 39 24.21 -43.62 12.33
CA ASN A 39 23.40 -43.05 11.24
C ASN A 39 21.98 -43.63 11.21
N SER A 40 21.82 -44.92 11.53
CA SER A 40 20.50 -45.54 11.69
C SER A 40 19.76 -44.99 12.92
N GLN A 41 20.47 -44.70 14.01
CA GLN A 41 19.93 -44.08 15.23
C GLN A 41 19.57 -42.61 14.95
N ILE A 42 20.40 -41.83 14.25
CA ILE A 42 20.12 -40.46 13.83
C ILE A 42 18.89 -40.42 12.91
N ASN A 43 18.77 -41.33 11.94
CA ASN A 43 17.59 -41.41 11.09
C ASN A 43 16.33 -41.91 11.84
N LYS A 44 16.51 -42.77 12.85
CA LYS A 44 15.44 -43.19 13.76
C LYS A 44 15.01 -42.03 14.67
N ILE A 45 15.93 -41.22 15.18
CA ILE A 45 15.69 -40.00 15.97
C ILE A 45 15.05 -38.92 15.09
N LYS A 46 15.40 -38.81 13.81
CA LYS A 46 14.74 -37.91 12.85
C LYS A 46 13.28 -38.32 12.62
N ARG A 47 13.02 -39.62 12.44
CA ARG A 47 11.65 -40.18 12.36
C ARG A 47 10.88 -40.09 13.68
N LEU A 48 11.56 -40.26 14.81
CA LEU A 48 10.96 -40.12 16.15
C LEU A 48 10.70 -38.66 16.48
N SER A 49 11.54 -37.70 16.07
CA SER A 49 11.27 -36.25 16.14
C SER A 49 10.02 -35.87 15.34
N ASP A 50 9.85 -36.47 14.16
CA ASP A 50 8.66 -36.26 13.33
C ASP A 50 7.40 -36.96 13.90
N GLN A 51 7.56 -38.02 14.71
CA GLN A 51 6.47 -38.79 15.32
C GLN A 51 6.15 -38.40 16.79
N GLU A 52 7.11 -37.88 17.56
CA GLU A 52 6.97 -37.51 18.98
C GLU A 52 6.36 -36.12 19.16
N PHE A 53 6.28 -35.30 18.11
CA PHE A 53 5.38 -34.14 18.10
C PHE A 53 3.89 -34.57 18.15
N ALA A 54 3.59 -35.87 18.01
CA ALA A 54 2.23 -36.41 18.08
C ALA A 54 1.93 -37.29 19.32
N LYS A 55 2.91 -37.88 20.03
CA LYS A 55 2.61 -38.71 21.23
C LYS A 55 3.74 -38.67 22.27
N LYS A 56 3.46 -38.02 23.40
CA LYS A 56 4.28 -38.04 24.63
C LYS A 56 4.21 -39.42 25.32
N ASN A 57 5.37 -39.89 25.83
CA ASN A 57 5.55 -40.80 26.99
C ASN A 57 5.92 -42.29 26.81
N ASN A 58 6.54 -42.80 25.73
CA ASN A 58 7.00 -44.22 25.72
C ASN A 58 8.43 -44.51 25.20
N GLY A 59 9.18 -43.53 24.67
CA GLY A 59 10.53 -43.78 24.11
C GLY A 59 11.68 -43.86 25.13
N GLU A 60 11.52 -43.25 26.29
CA GLU A 60 12.61 -43.03 27.26
C GLU A 60 12.99 -44.32 28.04
N GLY A 61 12.01 -45.19 28.30
CA GLY A 61 12.22 -46.44 29.05
C GLY A 61 13.01 -47.51 28.27
N GLU A 62 12.75 -47.66 26.98
CA GLU A 62 13.43 -48.65 26.12
C GLU A 62 14.88 -48.24 25.83
N TYR A 63 15.13 -46.93 25.68
CA TYR A 63 16.47 -46.35 25.50
C TYR A 63 17.37 -46.59 26.73
N ASN A 64 16.85 -46.30 27.92
CA ASN A 64 17.57 -46.48 29.19
C ASN A 64 17.88 -47.95 29.50
N ALA A 65 16.96 -48.87 29.17
CA ALA A 65 17.17 -50.31 29.33
C ALA A 65 18.24 -50.89 28.39
N LEU A 66 18.35 -50.34 27.16
CA LEU A 66 19.37 -50.72 26.19
C LEU A 66 20.75 -50.19 26.59
N LEU A 67 20.82 -48.93 27.05
CA LEU A 67 22.05 -48.32 27.54
C LEU A 67 22.66 -49.04 28.74
N ALA A 68 21.81 -49.46 29.69
CA ALA A 68 22.24 -50.23 30.86
C ALA A 68 22.89 -51.58 30.48
N LYS A 69 22.45 -52.22 29.38
CA LYS A 69 23.01 -53.49 28.90
C LYS A 69 24.32 -53.34 28.13
N ILE A 70 24.53 -52.21 27.44
CA ILE A 70 25.66 -52.01 26.53
C ILE A 70 26.84 -51.29 27.21
N ARG A 71 26.59 -50.43 28.20
CA ARG A 71 27.62 -49.72 29.00
C ARG A 71 28.76 -50.62 29.52
N PRO A 72 28.49 -51.79 30.14
CA PRO A 72 29.55 -52.65 30.66
C PRO A 72 30.43 -53.27 29.56
N VAL A 73 29.86 -53.52 28.38
CA VAL A 73 30.55 -54.13 27.23
C VAL A 73 31.48 -53.11 26.57
N LEU A 74 31.02 -51.86 26.41
CA LEU A 74 31.80 -50.77 25.81
C LEU A 74 32.94 -50.29 26.73
N LYS A 75 32.72 -50.27 28.05
CA LYS A 75 33.77 -49.98 29.03
C LYS A 75 34.93 -50.98 28.97
N LYS A 76 34.66 -52.27 28.69
CA LYS A 76 35.69 -53.32 28.54
C LYS A 76 36.56 -53.16 27.29
N VAL A 77 36.12 -52.42 26.28
CA VAL A 77 36.89 -52.11 25.06
C VAL A 77 37.40 -50.67 25.05
N ASN A 78 37.49 -50.04 26.23
CA ASN A 78 38.00 -48.69 26.43
C ASN A 78 37.23 -47.60 25.65
N ILE A 79 35.93 -47.82 25.43
CA ILE A 79 35.01 -46.84 24.85
C ILE A 79 34.18 -46.25 25.98
N ASP A 80 34.42 -44.97 26.26
CA ASP A 80 33.63 -44.22 27.24
C ASP A 80 32.27 -43.86 26.63
N VAL A 81 31.25 -44.60 27.07
CA VAL A 81 29.87 -44.44 26.63
C VAL A 81 29.30 -43.11 27.07
N ASP A 82 29.72 -42.60 28.23
CA ASP A 82 29.22 -41.34 28.75
C ASP A 82 29.84 -40.16 27.99
N GLN A 83 31.11 -40.26 27.55
CA GLN A 83 31.67 -39.30 26.57
C GLN A 83 30.93 -39.33 25.23
N ILE A 84 30.61 -40.51 24.69
CA ILE A 84 29.89 -40.62 23.41
C ILE A 84 28.46 -40.09 23.56
N LEU A 85 27.78 -40.41 24.66
CA LEU A 85 26.44 -39.92 24.96
C LEU A 85 26.42 -38.41 25.13
N ASN A 86 27.36 -37.83 25.87
CA ASN A 86 27.46 -36.38 26.00
C ASN A 86 27.69 -35.72 24.63
N VAL A 87 28.59 -36.26 23.79
CA VAL A 87 28.80 -35.74 22.42
C VAL A 87 27.58 -35.90 21.52
N VAL A 88 26.78 -36.96 21.71
CA VAL A 88 25.55 -37.20 20.95
C VAL A 88 24.39 -36.35 21.46
N GLU A 89 24.20 -36.21 22.76
CA GLU A 89 23.20 -35.33 23.39
C GLU A 89 23.49 -33.87 23.07
N ASP A 90 24.76 -33.45 23.14
CA ASP A 90 25.19 -32.11 22.73
C ASP A 90 24.85 -31.88 21.24
N LYS A 91 25.22 -32.81 20.34
CA LYS A 91 24.93 -32.69 18.91
C LYS A 91 23.44 -32.81 18.57
N VAL A 92 22.66 -33.60 19.30
CA VAL A 92 21.22 -33.75 19.10
C VAL A 92 20.49 -32.50 19.58
N THR A 93 20.88 -31.94 20.73
CA THR A 93 20.37 -30.67 21.26
C THR A 93 20.74 -29.51 20.32
N GLU A 94 21.95 -29.51 19.78
CA GLU A 94 22.46 -28.58 18.77
C GLU A 94 21.65 -28.62 17.47
N VAL A 95 21.46 -29.81 16.89
CA VAL A 95 20.71 -29.99 15.63
C VAL A 95 19.21 -29.73 15.82
N ALA A 96 18.63 -30.13 16.96
CA ALA A 96 17.24 -29.85 17.30
C ALA A 96 17.00 -28.34 17.52
N GLY A 97 17.91 -27.65 18.21
CA GLY A 97 17.88 -26.20 18.37
C GLY A 97 17.94 -25.46 17.04
N LYS A 98 18.86 -25.87 16.15
CA LYS A 98 19.00 -25.34 14.78
C LYS A 98 17.74 -25.52 13.93
N LEU A 99 17.18 -26.72 13.92
CA LEU A 99 15.96 -27.03 13.15
C LEU A 99 14.74 -26.26 13.68
N LEU A 100 14.63 -26.13 15.01
CA LEU A 100 13.57 -25.34 15.64
C LEU A 100 13.69 -23.85 15.32
N GLN A 101 14.91 -23.30 15.30
CA GLN A 101 15.20 -21.91 14.93
C GLN A 101 14.84 -21.64 13.47
N GLU A 102 15.36 -22.43 12.53
CA GLU A 102 15.07 -22.25 11.11
C GLU A 102 13.57 -22.36 10.85
N ARG A 103 12.87 -23.27 11.53
CA ARG A 103 11.41 -23.41 11.44
C ARG A 103 10.67 -22.19 12.02
N LYS A 104 11.10 -21.65 13.17
CA LYS A 104 10.48 -20.47 13.79
C LYS A 104 10.73 -19.19 12.99
N THR A 105 11.95 -18.93 12.55
CA THR A 105 12.27 -17.74 11.73
C THR A 105 11.54 -17.79 10.39
N LYS A 106 11.50 -18.95 9.70
CA LYS A 106 10.68 -19.12 8.49
C LYS A 106 9.19 -18.89 8.77
N SER A 107 8.70 -19.31 9.93
CA SER A 107 7.32 -19.05 10.37
C SER A 107 7.06 -17.57 10.60
N PHE A 108 8.00 -16.82 11.19
CA PHE A 108 7.90 -15.37 11.35
C PHE A 108 7.92 -14.64 10.01
N ILE A 109 8.86 -14.98 9.12
CA ILE A 109 8.91 -14.42 7.75
C ILE A 109 7.57 -14.64 7.05
N LYS A 110 7.05 -15.89 7.04
CA LYS A 110 5.75 -16.20 6.43
C LYS A 110 4.59 -15.41 7.03
N LYS A 111 4.59 -15.17 8.35
CA LYS A 111 3.56 -14.34 9.01
C LYS A 111 3.68 -12.87 8.61
N MET A 112 4.90 -12.35 8.51
CA MET A 112 5.16 -10.97 8.10
C MET A 112 4.82 -10.74 6.63
N GLU A 113 5.08 -11.71 5.75
CA GLU A 113 4.59 -11.72 4.36
C GLU A 113 3.06 -11.66 4.33
N GLY A 114 2.39 -12.38 5.24
CA GLY A 114 0.94 -12.26 5.43
C GLY A 114 0.50 -10.87 5.86
N PHE A 115 1.17 -10.26 6.84
CA PHE A 115 0.87 -8.87 7.26
C PHE A 115 1.04 -7.89 6.11
N LYS A 116 2.12 -8.01 5.32
CA LYS A 116 2.39 -7.14 4.17
C LYS A 116 1.25 -7.11 3.17
N ALA A 117 0.65 -8.27 2.88
CA ALA A 117 -0.43 -8.40 1.90
C ALA A 117 -1.71 -7.64 2.30
N GLU A 118 -1.90 -7.38 3.60
CA GLU A 118 -3.08 -6.70 4.16
C GLU A 118 -2.86 -5.21 4.44
N ILE A 119 -1.59 -4.76 4.42
CA ILE A 119 -1.23 -3.35 4.57
C ILE A 119 -1.31 -2.67 3.22
N VAL A 120 -1.71 -1.41 3.20
CA VAL A 120 -1.73 -0.58 1.98
C VAL A 120 -0.66 0.48 2.01
N ASP A 121 -0.43 1.10 3.18
CA ASP A 121 0.64 2.07 3.42
C ASP A 121 2.00 1.46 3.05
N ASN A 122 2.62 1.96 1.99
CA ASN A 122 3.86 1.37 1.50
C ASN A 122 5.06 1.73 2.37
N SER A 123 5.02 2.80 3.17
CA SER A 123 6.05 3.08 4.17
C SER A 123 6.08 1.97 5.23
N VAL A 124 4.90 1.48 5.63
CA VAL A 124 4.75 0.33 6.51
C VAL A 124 5.11 -0.97 5.79
N LYS A 125 4.68 -1.18 4.52
CA LYS A 125 5.11 -2.35 3.74
C LYS A 125 6.63 -2.41 3.59
N LYS A 126 7.29 -1.30 3.32
CA LYS A 126 8.74 -1.21 3.20
C LYS A 126 9.41 -1.54 4.52
N THR A 127 8.90 -1.03 5.63
CA THR A 127 9.39 -1.40 6.96
C THR A 127 9.24 -2.92 7.21
N ILE A 128 8.13 -3.52 6.79
CA ILE A 128 7.93 -4.97 6.83
C ILE A 128 8.94 -5.69 5.94
N ASP A 129 9.18 -5.20 4.72
CA ASP A 129 10.16 -5.76 3.77
C ASP A 129 11.59 -5.68 4.30
N ASP A 130 12.01 -4.54 4.86
CA ASP A 130 13.30 -4.36 5.50
C ASP A 130 13.47 -5.34 6.67
N ASN A 131 12.41 -5.55 7.45
CA ASN A 131 12.41 -6.51 8.55
C ASN A 131 12.47 -7.96 8.03
N ILE A 132 11.77 -8.31 6.93
CA ILE A 132 11.86 -9.62 6.27
C ILE A 132 13.28 -9.85 5.73
N ALA A 133 13.87 -8.87 5.05
CA ALA A 133 15.21 -8.92 4.49
C ALA A 133 16.26 -9.10 5.60
N TRP A 134 16.11 -8.37 6.70
CA TRP A 134 16.95 -8.51 7.88
C TRP A 134 16.85 -9.93 8.47
N LEU A 135 15.64 -10.44 8.72
CA LEU A 135 15.43 -11.80 9.26
C LEU A 135 16.00 -12.88 8.32
N THR A 136 15.88 -12.69 7.00
CA THR A 136 16.41 -13.60 5.98
C THR A 136 17.94 -13.61 6.00
N THR A 137 18.56 -12.43 6.06
CA THR A 137 20.01 -12.28 6.14
C THR A 137 20.57 -12.91 7.42
N GLU A 138 19.92 -12.67 8.57
CA GLU A 138 20.32 -13.27 9.85
C GLU A 138 20.13 -14.80 9.85
N LEU A 139 19.08 -15.31 9.21
CA LEU A 139 18.90 -16.75 9.01
C LEU A 139 20.00 -17.37 8.13
N GLU A 140 20.51 -16.63 7.16
CA GLU A 140 21.65 -17.07 6.34
C GLU A 140 22.98 -16.99 7.08
N ASN A 141 23.21 -15.93 7.85
CA ASN A 141 24.43 -15.76 8.65
C ASN A 141 24.55 -16.87 9.70
N THR A 142 23.45 -17.23 10.36
CA THR A 142 23.40 -18.38 11.28
C THR A 142 23.62 -19.73 10.58
N LYS A 143 23.42 -19.83 9.25
CA LYS A 143 23.85 -21.02 8.48
C LYS A 143 25.36 -21.05 8.25
N LYS A 144 26.02 -19.89 8.17
CA LYS A 144 27.45 -19.72 7.84
C LYS A 144 28.42 -19.82 9.02
N GLU A 145 28.03 -19.53 10.26
CA GLU A 145 29.00 -19.66 11.39
C GLU A 145 29.42 -21.15 11.56
N SER A 146 30.68 -21.43 11.89
CA SER A 146 31.22 -22.80 11.89
C SER A 146 31.04 -23.55 13.21
N ASP A 147 30.85 -22.83 14.32
CA ASP A 147 30.72 -23.39 15.65
C ASP A 147 29.27 -23.30 16.14
N ALA A 148 28.70 -24.45 16.46
CA ALA A 148 27.30 -24.56 16.81
C ALA A 148 27.00 -24.27 18.28
N ASN A 149 28.01 -24.32 19.15
CA ASN A 149 27.88 -23.90 20.56
C ASN A 149 27.88 -22.37 20.70
N GLU A 150 28.63 -21.67 19.86
CA GLU A 150 28.62 -20.20 19.80
C GLU A 150 27.27 -19.68 19.29
N LYS A 151 26.70 -20.35 18.27
CA LYS A 151 25.33 -20.12 17.79
C LYS A 151 24.28 -20.31 18.89
N LEU A 152 24.33 -21.42 19.62
CA LEU A 152 23.35 -21.76 20.65
C LEU A 152 23.43 -20.78 21.84
N LYS A 153 24.64 -20.35 22.23
CA LYS A 153 24.84 -19.34 23.28
C LYS A 153 24.33 -17.95 22.88
N LYS A 154 24.65 -17.52 21.66
CA LYS A 154 24.19 -16.24 21.09
C LYS A 154 22.67 -16.21 20.88
N TYR A 155 22.04 -17.39 20.82
CA TYR A 155 20.59 -17.57 20.71
C TYR A 155 19.88 -17.69 22.06
N ASN A 156 20.39 -18.52 22.98
CA ASN A 156 19.85 -18.72 24.33
C ASN A 156 20.18 -17.56 25.28
N SER A 157 21.09 -16.65 24.91
CA SER A 157 21.19 -15.36 25.56
C SER A 157 19.91 -14.56 25.35
N GLU A 158 19.50 -13.75 26.33
CA GLU A 158 18.38 -12.81 26.20
C GLU A 158 18.46 -11.95 24.91
N ASP A 159 19.69 -11.71 24.41
CA ASP A 159 19.99 -10.99 23.17
C ASP A 159 19.69 -11.74 21.84
N GLY A 160 19.43 -13.05 21.84
CA GLY A 160 19.42 -13.88 20.63
C GLY A 160 18.04 -14.20 20.07
N THR A 161 17.32 -15.09 20.76
CA THR A 161 15.87 -15.26 20.59
C THR A 161 15.13 -13.94 20.72
N GLY A 162 15.62 -13.06 21.61
CA GLY A 162 15.11 -11.71 21.79
C GLY A 162 15.12 -10.93 20.48
N LYS A 163 16.21 -10.92 19.70
CA LYS A 163 16.28 -10.12 18.47
C LYS A 163 15.29 -10.54 17.38
N PHE A 164 15.20 -11.83 17.06
CA PHE A 164 14.23 -12.33 16.06
C PHE A 164 12.78 -12.10 16.53
N TYR A 165 12.51 -12.38 17.80
CA TYR A 165 11.19 -12.20 18.40
C TYR A 165 10.81 -10.71 18.51
N ASN A 166 11.75 -9.83 18.87
CA ASN A 166 11.55 -8.39 18.97
C ASN A 166 11.26 -7.80 17.59
N LYS A 167 12.04 -8.16 16.56
CA LYS A 167 11.80 -7.73 15.18
C LYS A 167 10.44 -8.18 14.64
N PHE A 168 10.05 -9.43 14.92
CA PHE A 168 8.71 -9.92 14.61
C PHE A 168 7.62 -9.15 15.38
N THR A 169 7.84 -8.89 16.68
CA THR A 169 6.89 -8.17 17.54
C THR A 169 6.74 -6.71 17.15
N GLU A 170 7.83 -6.02 16.80
CA GLU A 170 7.83 -4.68 16.20
C GLU A 170 6.96 -4.64 14.94
N THR A 171 7.18 -5.59 14.03
CA THR A 171 6.42 -5.69 12.77
C THR A 171 4.95 -5.98 13.04
N LYS A 172 4.66 -6.91 13.96
CA LYS A 172 3.31 -7.24 14.38
C LYS A 172 2.61 -6.02 14.98
N ASN A 173 3.30 -5.24 15.82
CA ASN A 173 2.75 -4.03 16.43
C ASN A 173 2.46 -2.95 15.38
N LEU A 174 3.35 -2.77 14.39
CA LEU A 174 3.10 -1.87 13.25
C LEU A 174 1.84 -2.28 12.49
N TYR A 175 1.74 -3.57 12.13
CA TYR A 175 0.56 -4.13 11.46
C TYR A 175 -0.72 -3.95 12.29
N GLU A 176 -0.71 -4.30 13.58
CA GLU A 176 -1.87 -4.17 14.45
C GLU A 176 -2.31 -2.71 14.62
N ASN A 177 -1.36 -1.77 14.67
CA ASN A 177 -1.67 -0.35 14.73
C ASN A 177 -2.34 0.15 13.44
N GLU A 178 -1.82 -0.24 12.27
CA GLU A 178 -2.44 0.10 10.99
C GLU A 178 -3.83 -0.51 10.83
N LEU A 179 -4.00 -1.78 11.19
CA LEU A 179 -5.30 -2.44 11.17
C LEU A 179 -6.30 -1.74 12.09
N ARG A 180 -5.90 -1.33 13.30
CA ARG A 180 -6.76 -0.57 14.22
C ARG A 180 -7.18 0.78 13.62
N LYS A 181 -6.25 1.52 13.00
CA LYS A 181 -6.56 2.79 12.31
C LYS A 181 -7.60 2.57 11.22
N ARG A 182 -7.44 1.52 10.41
CA ARG A 182 -8.37 1.14 9.32
C ARG A 182 -9.75 0.76 9.82
N ILE A 183 -9.84 -0.07 10.86
CA ILE A 183 -11.12 -0.46 11.45
C ILE A 183 -11.83 0.76 12.05
N ALA A 184 -11.10 1.58 12.83
CA ALA A 184 -11.66 2.81 13.40
C ALA A 184 -12.16 3.76 12.31
N PHE A 185 -11.43 3.85 11.20
CA PHE A 185 -11.81 4.64 10.04
C PHE A 185 -13.09 4.11 9.36
N ALA A 186 -13.12 2.82 9.01
CA ALA A 186 -14.29 2.18 8.40
C ALA A 186 -15.55 2.37 9.27
N ASN A 187 -15.41 2.23 10.59
CA ASN A 187 -16.51 2.47 11.53
C ASN A 187 -16.99 3.93 11.53
N ARG A 188 -16.09 4.92 11.38
CA ARG A 188 -16.47 6.34 11.27
C ARG A 188 -17.21 6.64 9.97
N ILE A 189 -16.76 6.08 8.85
CA ILE A 189 -17.47 6.20 7.57
C ILE A 189 -18.85 5.60 7.69
N GLU A 190 -18.94 4.36 8.18
CA GLU A 190 -20.22 3.64 8.28
C GLU A 190 -21.19 4.38 9.22
N SER A 191 -20.70 4.89 10.35
CA SER A 191 -21.50 5.72 11.25
C SER A 191 -21.98 7.00 10.57
N SER A 192 -21.11 7.70 9.83
CA SER A 192 -21.46 8.95 9.14
C SER A 192 -22.44 8.70 7.99
N LYS A 193 -22.29 7.57 7.29
CA LYS A 193 -23.18 7.11 6.23
C LYS A 193 -24.56 6.76 6.78
N SER A 194 -24.62 5.99 7.87
CA SER A 194 -25.86 5.66 8.55
C SER A 194 -26.61 6.92 9.04
N GLU A 195 -25.87 7.89 9.60
CA GLU A 195 -26.47 9.17 9.99
C GLU A 195 -26.91 10.01 8.78
N PHE A 196 -26.14 10.01 7.69
CA PHE A 196 -26.50 10.70 6.45
C PHE A 196 -27.79 10.12 5.86
N ASP A 197 -27.88 8.79 5.78
CA ASP A 197 -29.03 8.08 5.23
C ASP A 197 -30.30 8.31 6.07
N SER A 198 -30.17 8.33 7.39
CA SER A 198 -31.28 8.56 8.33
C SER A 198 -31.68 10.03 8.50
N THR A 199 -30.79 10.98 8.21
CA THR A 199 -31.09 12.42 8.31
C THR A 199 -32.15 12.82 7.28
N GLN A 200 -33.24 13.45 7.72
CA GLN A 200 -34.26 13.96 6.82
C GLN A 200 -33.70 15.13 5.99
N ALA A 201 -33.93 15.07 4.68
CA ALA A 201 -33.63 16.16 3.77
C ALA A 201 -34.82 17.14 3.69
N PRO A 202 -34.57 18.42 3.37
CA PRO A 202 -35.66 19.34 3.08
C PRO A 202 -36.42 18.87 1.83
N ALA A 203 -37.74 19.05 1.79
CA ALA A 203 -38.56 18.61 0.65
C ALA A 203 -38.11 19.22 -0.70
N THR A 204 -37.54 20.41 -0.67
CA THR A 204 -36.83 21.04 -1.79
C THR A 204 -35.55 21.69 -1.29
N PHE A 205 -34.47 21.57 -2.05
CA PHE A 205 -33.25 22.31 -1.73
C PHE A 205 -33.50 23.81 -1.79
N ASN A 206 -33.18 24.49 -0.69
CA ASN A 206 -33.15 25.93 -0.59
C ASN A 206 -32.00 26.32 0.35
N TRP A 207 -31.19 27.29 -0.05
CA TRP A 207 -30.12 27.84 0.77
C TRP A 207 -30.61 28.35 2.14
N SER A 208 -31.88 28.77 2.25
CA SER A 208 -32.49 29.18 3.52
C SER A 208 -32.61 28.04 4.55
N ASN A 209 -32.63 26.77 4.12
CA ASN A 209 -32.71 25.59 4.99
C ASN A 209 -31.34 25.26 5.61
N THR A 210 -30.74 26.27 6.23
CA THR A 210 -29.32 26.30 6.62
C THR A 210 -28.98 25.14 7.54
N GLU A 211 -29.74 24.89 8.60
CA GLU A 211 -29.40 23.83 9.57
C GLU A 211 -29.36 22.43 8.94
N GLN A 212 -30.38 22.07 8.15
CA GLN A 212 -30.48 20.74 7.51
C GLN A 212 -29.44 20.56 6.41
N ASN A 213 -29.26 21.56 5.53
CA ASN A 213 -28.24 21.51 4.48
C ASN A 213 -26.85 21.35 5.08
N PHE A 214 -26.54 22.09 6.15
CA PHE A 214 -25.24 22.03 6.82
C PHE A 214 -24.97 20.68 7.45
N LYS A 215 -25.97 20.11 8.12
CA LYS A 215 -25.85 18.76 8.67
C LYS A 215 -25.53 17.76 7.56
N LEU A 216 -26.23 17.84 6.43
CA LEU A 216 -25.97 16.95 5.28
C LEU A 216 -24.60 17.18 4.65
N PHE A 217 -24.11 18.42 4.54
CA PHE A 217 -22.76 18.73 4.06
C PHE A 217 -21.68 18.21 5.02
N GLU A 218 -21.89 18.36 6.32
CA GLU A 218 -20.96 17.86 7.32
C GLU A 218 -20.89 16.34 7.31
N LEU A 219 -22.03 15.65 7.29
CA LEU A 219 -22.08 14.20 7.20
C LEU A 219 -21.48 13.70 5.89
N SER A 220 -21.77 14.38 4.77
CA SER A 220 -21.14 14.08 3.48
C SER A 220 -19.63 14.21 3.54
N SER A 221 -19.12 15.29 4.14
CA SER A 221 -17.68 15.48 4.31
C SER A 221 -17.04 14.45 5.23
N LYS A 222 -17.77 13.84 6.17
CA LYS A 222 -17.28 12.81 7.10
C LYS A 222 -17.36 11.39 6.54
N MET A 223 -18.20 11.16 5.53
CA MET A 223 -18.22 9.90 4.77
C MET A 223 -16.95 9.70 3.93
N TYR A 224 -16.16 10.76 3.74
CA TYR A 224 -14.89 10.71 3.03
C TYR A 224 -13.74 11.14 3.95
N ASP A 225 -12.58 10.56 3.69
CA ASP A 225 -11.46 10.56 4.61
C ASP A 225 -10.92 11.95 4.95
N ASP A 226 -10.49 12.16 6.20
CA ASP A 226 -9.78 13.37 6.66
C ASP A 226 -8.28 13.23 6.49
N ILE A 227 -7.91 12.73 5.32
CA ILE A 227 -6.57 12.29 5.05
C ILE A 227 -5.92 13.21 4.03
N THR A 228 -4.78 13.73 4.45
CA THR A 228 -3.89 14.60 3.69
C THR A 228 -2.87 13.81 2.86
N ALA A 229 -3.00 12.48 2.80
CA ALA A 229 -2.04 11.57 2.17
C ALA A 229 -2.73 10.48 1.31
N GLY A 230 -2.24 10.23 0.10
CA GLY A 230 -2.83 9.26 -0.83
C GLY A 230 -2.78 7.77 -0.40
N GLU A 231 -2.17 7.45 0.74
CA GLU A 231 -1.87 6.08 1.21
C GLU A 231 -3.10 5.18 1.49
N PHE A 232 -4.30 5.73 1.47
CA PHE A 232 -5.56 5.00 1.62
C PHE A 232 -6.26 4.72 0.30
N PHE A 233 -5.75 5.27 -0.80
CA PHE A 233 -6.33 5.17 -2.13
C PHE A 233 -5.41 4.35 -3.01
N GLU A 234 -5.58 3.04 -2.98
CA GLU A 234 -4.79 2.12 -3.80
C GLU A 234 -4.87 2.46 -5.28
N GLN A 235 -3.71 2.46 -5.93
CA GLN A 235 -3.63 2.55 -7.36
C GLN A 235 -4.09 1.21 -7.98
N THR A 236 -5.13 1.29 -8.79
CA THR A 236 -5.65 0.16 -9.59
C THR A 236 -6.03 0.66 -10.98
N GLU A 237 -6.40 -0.24 -11.89
CA GLU A 237 -6.91 0.17 -13.21
C GLU A 237 -8.17 1.06 -13.10
N ASP A 238 -9.05 0.77 -12.13
CA ASP A 238 -10.29 1.51 -11.84
C ASP A 238 -10.09 2.69 -10.87
N ASN A 239 -8.84 2.92 -10.45
CA ASN A 239 -8.41 4.07 -9.67
C ASN A 239 -6.97 4.44 -10.06
N PRO A 240 -6.77 4.95 -11.28
CA PRO A 240 -5.43 5.21 -11.78
C PRO A 240 -4.74 6.31 -10.97
N SER A 241 -3.41 6.23 -10.93
CA SER A 241 -2.54 7.27 -10.37
C SER A 241 -2.12 8.24 -11.46
N TYR A 242 -2.10 9.53 -11.15
CA TYR A 242 -1.63 10.55 -12.10
C TYR A 242 -0.16 10.31 -12.47
N ASP A 243 0.62 9.74 -11.56
CA ASP A 243 2.04 9.46 -11.76
C ASP A 243 2.23 8.52 -12.96
N THR A 244 1.43 7.47 -13.04
CA THR A 244 1.47 6.57 -14.21
C THR A 244 1.05 7.20 -15.53
N VAL A 245 0.30 8.30 -15.49
CA VAL A 245 -0.08 9.07 -16.67
C VAL A 245 1.11 9.92 -17.15
N ILE A 246 1.80 10.56 -16.21
CA ILE A 246 2.94 11.43 -16.49
C ILE A 246 4.27 10.70 -16.56
N ASP A 247 4.35 9.41 -16.25
CA ASP A 247 5.58 8.62 -16.42
C ASP A 247 6.01 8.50 -17.90
N THR A 248 5.14 8.84 -18.84
CA THR A 248 5.49 8.96 -20.25
C THR A 248 6.09 10.33 -20.55
N GLU A 249 7.32 10.36 -21.05
CA GLU A 249 8.00 11.59 -21.48
C GLU A 249 7.19 12.32 -22.57
N GLU A 250 6.41 11.60 -23.36
CA GLU A 250 5.52 12.16 -24.37
C GLU A 250 4.40 13.01 -23.76
N VAL A 251 3.70 12.54 -22.73
CA VAL A 251 2.63 13.32 -22.06
C VAL A 251 3.21 14.52 -21.33
N LYS A 252 4.32 14.34 -20.60
CA LYS A 252 5.04 15.45 -19.93
C LYS A 252 5.50 16.51 -20.92
N GLY A 253 6.11 16.08 -22.02
CA GLY A 253 6.55 16.96 -23.11
C GLY A 253 5.38 17.72 -23.72
N LEU A 254 4.22 17.07 -23.85
CA LEU A 254 3.03 17.68 -24.42
C LEU A 254 2.38 18.71 -23.48
N ILE A 255 2.27 18.41 -22.18
CA ILE A 255 1.84 19.39 -21.17
C ILE A 255 2.76 20.61 -21.22
N THR A 256 4.08 20.40 -21.27
CA THR A 256 5.08 21.47 -21.35
C THR A 256 4.93 22.30 -22.64
N LYS A 257 4.73 21.66 -23.80
CA LYS A 257 4.45 22.32 -25.09
C LYS A 257 3.26 23.28 -24.96
N TYR A 258 2.16 22.84 -24.36
CA TYR A 258 0.96 23.66 -24.21
C TYR A 258 1.08 24.72 -23.11
N LYS A 259 1.76 24.45 -21.98
CA LYS A 259 2.11 25.48 -20.98
C LYS A 259 2.86 26.65 -21.65
N ASN A 260 3.84 26.36 -22.51
CA ASN A 260 4.62 27.38 -23.22
C ASN A 260 3.78 28.19 -24.22
N LYS A 261 2.91 27.51 -24.99
CA LYS A 261 1.95 28.20 -25.88
C LYS A 261 1.03 29.13 -25.09
N PHE A 262 0.45 28.65 -24.00
CA PHE A 262 -0.42 29.46 -23.15
C PHE A 262 0.31 30.60 -22.46
N LYS A 263 1.55 30.40 -22.01
CA LYS A 263 2.37 31.48 -21.44
C LYS A 263 2.49 32.66 -22.41
N THR A 264 2.76 32.39 -23.69
CA THR A 264 2.84 33.41 -24.74
C THR A 264 1.52 34.18 -24.90
N GLU A 265 0.38 33.48 -24.84
CA GLU A 265 -0.96 34.10 -24.91
C GLU A 265 -1.28 34.94 -23.66
N ILE A 266 -0.93 34.45 -22.47
CA ILE A 266 -1.13 35.15 -21.20
C ILE A 266 -0.28 36.43 -21.15
N ASP A 267 0.98 36.37 -21.57
CA ASP A 267 1.87 37.53 -21.64
C ASP A 267 1.37 38.57 -22.67
N ALA A 268 0.60 38.12 -23.68
CA ALA A 268 -0.12 38.98 -24.62
C ALA A 268 -1.49 39.48 -24.10
N GLY A 269 -1.85 39.20 -22.85
CA GLY A 269 -3.10 39.66 -22.22
C GLY A 269 -4.34 38.81 -22.53
N ARG A 270 -4.18 37.59 -23.07
CA ARG A 270 -5.26 36.64 -23.38
C ARG A 270 -5.39 35.55 -22.30
N GLY A 271 -6.33 34.62 -22.51
CA GLY A 271 -6.67 33.53 -21.59
C GLY A 271 -7.61 33.92 -20.44
N LEU A 272 -8.29 35.06 -20.50
CA LEU A 272 -9.30 35.47 -19.53
C LEU A 272 -10.67 34.90 -19.90
N LEU A 273 -11.58 34.76 -18.93
CA LEU A 273 -13.00 34.44 -19.16
C LEU A 273 -13.75 35.65 -19.77
N SER A 274 -13.43 35.94 -21.02
CA SER A 274 -14.05 36.96 -21.87
C SER A 274 -13.84 36.56 -23.33
N GLU A 275 -14.84 36.73 -24.18
CA GLU A 275 -14.78 36.28 -25.58
C GLU A 275 -13.65 36.96 -26.38
N ASP A 276 -13.40 38.25 -26.13
CA ASP A 276 -12.34 39.05 -26.76
C ASP A 276 -10.93 38.78 -26.20
N LYS A 277 -10.85 38.08 -25.06
CA LYS A 277 -9.59 37.78 -24.36
C LYS A 277 -9.38 36.28 -24.16
N ALA A 278 -10.12 35.43 -24.85
CA ALA A 278 -9.90 33.99 -24.82
C ALA A 278 -8.50 33.66 -25.38
N ALA A 279 -7.86 32.64 -24.81
CA ALA A 279 -6.64 32.11 -25.40
C ALA A 279 -6.96 31.42 -26.73
N MET A 280 -6.07 31.55 -27.71
CA MET A 280 -6.29 31.03 -29.07
C MET A 280 -5.53 29.71 -29.33
N VAL A 281 -5.14 29.00 -28.27
CA VAL A 281 -4.37 27.76 -28.39
C VAL A 281 -5.28 26.61 -28.79
N ALA A 282 -5.06 26.09 -29.99
CA ALA A 282 -5.73 24.90 -30.50
C ALA A 282 -4.90 23.63 -30.24
N ILE A 283 -5.60 22.52 -30.01
CA ILE A 283 -5.00 21.18 -29.97
C ILE A 283 -4.64 20.74 -31.40
N GLU A 284 -3.47 20.15 -31.58
CA GLU A 284 -3.08 19.52 -32.85
C GLU A 284 -3.62 18.08 -32.90
N ASP A 285 -4.09 17.61 -34.06
CA ASP A 285 -4.72 16.28 -34.17
C ASP A 285 -3.77 15.14 -33.74
N VAL A 286 -2.48 15.28 -34.05
CA VAL A 286 -1.44 14.32 -33.64
C VAL A 286 -1.24 14.25 -32.13
N ASP A 287 -1.57 15.31 -31.40
CA ASP A 287 -1.39 15.41 -29.95
C ASP A 287 -2.53 14.74 -29.18
N VAL A 288 -3.70 14.53 -29.80
CA VAL A 288 -4.87 13.92 -29.14
C VAL A 288 -4.57 12.50 -28.69
N THR A 289 -3.90 11.70 -29.52
CA THR A 289 -3.52 10.32 -29.17
C THR A 289 -2.53 10.29 -28.01
N THR A 290 -1.58 11.23 -27.98
CA THR A 290 -0.62 11.34 -26.87
C THR A 290 -1.31 11.72 -25.56
N LEU A 291 -2.39 12.50 -25.57
CA LEU A 291 -3.15 12.84 -24.35
C LEU A 291 -4.05 11.70 -23.86
N GLN A 292 -4.17 10.57 -24.57
CA GLN A 292 -5.10 9.51 -24.21
C GLN A 292 -4.96 9.00 -22.76
N PRO A 293 -3.74 8.79 -22.21
CA PRO A 293 -3.59 8.42 -20.80
C PRO A 293 -4.17 9.47 -19.83
N LEU A 294 -3.97 10.75 -20.14
CA LEU A 294 -4.50 11.86 -19.33
C LEU A 294 -6.02 12.02 -19.48
N ILE A 295 -6.56 11.74 -20.66
CA ILE A 295 -8.01 11.62 -20.89
C ILE A 295 -8.58 10.53 -19.99
N THR A 296 -8.01 9.33 -20.00
CA THR A 296 -8.48 8.21 -19.18
C THR A 296 -8.43 8.51 -17.70
N PHE A 297 -7.38 9.18 -17.22
CA PHE A 297 -7.30 9.60 -15.82
C PHE A 297 -8.39 10.62 -15.45
N ASN A 298 -8.60 11.63 -16.28
CA ASN A 298 -9.62 12.66 -16.05
C ASN A 298 -11.04 12.11 -16.14
N ASP A 299 -11.29 11.13 -17.01
CA ASP A 299 -12.57 10.41 -17.08
C ASP A 299 -12.83 9.63 -15.78
N ASN A 300 -11.80 8.96 -15.22
CA ASN A 300 -11.91 8.29 -13.93
C ASN A 300 -12.16 9.28 -12.78
N TYR A 301 -11.37 10.35 -12.71
CA TYR A 301 -11.58 11.44 -11.74
C TYR A 301 -13.01 11.99 -11.84
N THR A 302 -13.48 12.21 -13.07
CA THR A 302 -14.83 12.71 -13.34
C THR A 302 -15.90 11.78 -12.78
N ALA A 303 -15.80 10.48 -13.04
CA ALA A 303 -16.74 9.50 -12.53
C ALA A 303 -16.76 9.45 -10.99
N LYS A 304 -15.58 9.48 -10.33
CA LYS A 304 -15.48 9.50 -8.86
C LYS A 304 -16.11 10.76 -8.28
N GLN A 305 -15.89 11.92 -8.90
CA GLN A 305 -16.40 13.20 -8.42
C GLN A 305 -17.93 13.31 -8.60
N ILE A 306 -18.45 12.85 -9.74
CA ILE A 306 -19.90 12.74 -9.98
C ILE A 306 -20.56 11.83 -8.95
N ALA A 307 -19.98 10.67 -8.65
CA ALA A 307 -20.55 9.75 -7.67
C ALA A 307 -20.70 10.42 -6.30
N LYS A 308 -19.68 11.17 -5.85
CA LYS A 308 -19.71 11.91 -4.58
C LYS A 308 -20.76 13.02 -4.58
N TRP A 309 -20.79 13.84 -5.63
CA TRP A 309 -21.78 14.92 -5.74
C TRP A 309 -23.20 14.40 -5.89
N ASN A 310 -23.43 13.34 -6.67
CA ASN A 310 -24.77 12.79 -6.88
C ASN A 310 -25.35 12.13 -5.64
N LEU A 311 -24.52 11.57 -4.75
CA LEU A 311 -24.98 11.12 -3.44
C LEU A 311 -25.63 12.27 -2.66
N LEU A 312 -24.94 13.42 -2.59
CA LEU A 312 -25.44 14.62 -1.90
C LEU A 312 -26.60 15.29 -2.64
N ARG A 313 -26.49 15.48 -3.96
CA ARG A 313 -27.52 16.12 -4.80
C ARG A 313 -28.83 15.35 -4.76
N THR A 314 -28.78 14.01 -4.85
CA THR A 314 -29.97 13.16 -4.73
C THR A 314 -30.61 13.31 -3.35
N LYS A 315 -29.80 13.31 -2.28
CA LYS A 315 -30.30 13.53 -0.92
C LYS A 315 -30.98 14.89 -0.78
N LEU A 316 -30.48 15.92 -1.46
CA LEU A 316 -31.05 17.27 -1.46
C LEU A 316 -32.15 17.48 -2.51
N HIS A 317 -32.57 16.44 -3.24
CA HIS A 317 -33.53 16.54 -4.34
C HIS A 317 -33.12 17.52 -5.45
N LEU A 318 -31.81 17.65 -5.69
CA LEU A 318 -31.25 18.34 -6.85
C LEU A 318 -31.12 17.35 -8.03
N PRO A 319 -31.25 17.81 -9.27
CA PRO A 319 -30.99 16.96 -10.44
C PRO A 319 -29.59 16.35 -10.39
N ALA A 320 -29.47 15.05 -10.65
CA ALA A 320 -28.18 14.38 -10.73
C ALA A 320 -27.34 14.94 -11.89
N LEU A 321 -26.05 15.14 -11.65
CA LEU A 321 -25.06 15.46 -12.67
C LEU A 321 -24.88 14.26 -13.59
N GLN A 322 -24.78 14.55 -14.89
CA GLN A 322 -24.47 13.59 -15.94
C GLN A 322 -22.98 13.68 -16.29
N ASP A 323 -22.39 12.54 -16.59
CA ASP A 323 -20.99 12.46 -16.98
C ASP A 323 -20.79 12.96 -18.40
N ALA A 324 -20.18 14.14 -18.54
CA ALA A 324 -19.89 14.72 -19.85
C ALA A 324 -18.87 13.85 -20.63
N SER A 325 -17.98 13.14 -19.94
CA SER A 325 -16.97 12.29 -20.58
C SER A 325 -17.60 11.19 -21.45
N SER A 326 -18.82 10.76 -21.12
CA SER A 326 -19.58 9.77 -21.91
C SER A 326 -20.17 10.33 -23.21
N THR A 327 -20.28 11.65 -23.32
CA THR A 327 -20.87 12.36 -24.48
C THR A 327 -19.83 13.02 -25.38
N LEU A 328 -18.61 13.20 -24.88
CA LEU A 328 -17.53 13.88 -25.59
C LEU A 328 -16.62 12.87 -26.28
N ASN A 329 -16.15 13.19 -27.48
CA ASN A 329 -15.10 12.43 -28.16
C ASN A 329 -13.70 12.82 -27.65
N ALA A 330 -12.67 12.08 -28.05
CA ALA A 330 -11.29 12.31 -27.58
C ALA A 330 -10.75 13.71 -27.92
N ASN A 331 -11.09 14.27 -29.09
CA ASN A 331 -10.65 15.61 -29.50
C ASN A 331 -11.31 16.68 -28.61
N GLU A 332 -12.60 16.54 -28.29
CA GLU A 332 -13.30 17.45 -27.39
C GLU A 332 -12.75 17.37 -25.96
N LYS A 333 -12.48 16.16 -25.45
CA LYS A 333 -11.83 15.98 -24.15
C LYS A 333 -10.44 16.62 -24.12
N ALA A 334 -9.64 16.46 -25.18
CA ALA A 334 -8.33 17.10 -25.29
C ALA A 334 -8.43 18.65 -25.27
N LYS A 335 -9.45 19.23 -25.92
CA LYS A 335 -9.73 20.69 -25.83
C LYS A 335 -10.04 21.14 -24.40
N LEU A 336 -10.82 20.35 -23.65
CA LEU A 336 -11.10 20.61 -22.24
C LEU A 336 -9.85 20.40 -21.36
N ILE A 337 -8.97 19.45 -21.68
CA ILE A 337 -7.68 19.33 -21.00
C ILE A 337 -6.81 20.58 -21.19
N LEU A 338 -6.81 21.18 -22.38
CA LEU A 338 -6.12 22.45 -22.61
C LEU A 338 -6.65 23.59 -21.72
N GLN A 339 -7.94 23.60 -21.38
CA GLN A 339 -8.50 24.53 -20.39
C GLN A 339 -7.85 24.36 -19.01
N GLY A 340 -7.65 23.11 -18.56
CA GLY A 340 -6.93 22.81 -17.32
C GLY A 340 -5.48 23.27 -17.36
N ILE A 341 -4.78 23.03 -18.47
CA ILE A 341 -3.38 23.48 -18.65
C ILE A 341 -3.29 25.01 -18.64
N LEU A 342 -4.23 25.71 -19.30
CA LEU A 342 -4.33 27.18 -19.24
C LEU A 342 -4.49 27.66 -17.80
N GLY A 343 -5.43 27.09 -17.05
CA GLY A 343 -5.67 27.45 -15.66
C GLY A 343 -4.44 27.24 -14.77
N PHE A 344 -3.78 26.09 -14.91
CA PHE A 344 -2.51 25.79 -14.23
C PHE A 344 -1.43 26.84 -14.57
N THR A 345 -1.22 27.12 -15.85
CA THR A 345 -0.19 28.07 -16.34
C THR A 345 -0.42 29.49 -15.83
N ARG A 346 -1.69 29.92 -15.74
CA ARG A 346 -2.06 31.26 -15.26
C ARG A 346 -1.72 31.45 -13.79
N ILE A 347 -2.03 30.46 -12.96
CA ILE A 347 -1.73 30.54 -11.53
C ILE A 347 -0.22 30.58 -11.29
N GLU A 348 0.55 29.77 -12.03
CA GLU A 348 2.02 29.81 -11.92
C GLU A 348 2.64 31.13 -12.38
N SER A 349 2.02 31.81 -13.34
CA SER A 349 2.62 32.99 -13.96
C SER A 349 2.63 34.24 -13.07
N ASN A 350 1.95 34.23 -11.90
CA ASN A 350 2.01 35.27 -10.85
C ASN A 350 1.99 36.73 -11.36
N ASN A 351 1.32 36.97 -12.50
CA ASN A 351 1.38 38.24 -13.19
C ASN A 351 0.29 39.16 -12.60
N SER A 352 0.69 40.19 -11.86
CA SER A 352 -0.18 41.10 -11.10
C SER A 352 -1.24 41.84 -11.95
N ASN A 353 -1.12 41.78 -13.28
CA ASN A 353 -2.00 42.43 -14.24
C ASN A 353 -3.15 41.54 -14.74
N VAL A 354 -3.25 40.29 -14.27
CA VAL A 354 -4.20 39.32 -14.78
C VAL A 354 -5.07 38.81 -13.64
N SER A 355 -6.39 39.05 -13.71
CA SER A 355 -7.37 38.48 -12.77
C SER A 355 -7.20 36.96 -12.67
N THR A 356 -7.01 36.47 -11.44
CA THR A 356 -6.69 35.08 -11.11
C THR A 356 -7.88 34.14 -11.20
N VAL A 357 -9.09 34.65 -11.49
CA VAL A 357 -10.30 33.97 -11.05
C VAL A 357 -10.96 33.09 -12.10
N HIS A 358 -10.87 33.36 -13.41
CA HIS A 358 -11.35 32.42 -14.42
C HIS A 358 -10.57 32.54 -15.72
N SER A 359 -10.40 31.41 -16.42
CA SER A 359 -9.68 31.35 -17.68
C SER A 359 -10.58 30.81 -18.78
N TYR A 360 -10.26 31.10 -20.04
CA TYR A 360 -11.04 30.57 -21.14
C TYR A 360 -10.19 30.40 -22.40
N ASN A 361 -10.25 29.21 -22.95
CA ASN A 361 -9.62 28.85 -24.20
C ASN A 361 -10.67 28.70 -25.31
N LYS A 362 -10.34 29.10 -26.54
CA LYS A 362 -11.21 28.95 -27.70
C LYS A 362 -11.64 27.49 -27.93
N GLY A 363 -10.76 26.52 -27.64
CA GLY A 363 -11.12 25.11 -27.73
C GLY A 363 -12.28 24.72 -26.81
N THR A 364 -12.36 25.31 -25.61
CA THR A 364 -13.47 25.12 -24.67
C THR A 364 -14.76 25.72 -25.22
N ASP A 365 -14.69 26.94 -25.78
CA ASP A 365 -15.82 27.61 -26.42
C ASP A 365 -16.40 26.78 -27.58
N GLU A 366 -15.55 26.20 -28.42
CA GLU A 366 -15.97 25.33 -29.51
C GLU A 366 -16.76 24.11 -29.00
N VAL A 367 -16.29 23.46 -27.94
CA VAL A 367 -17.00 22.32 -27.33
C VAL A 367 -18.34 22.77 -26.75
N VAL A 368 -18.34 23.85 -25.96
CA VAL A 368 -19.55 24.39 -25.31
C VAL A 368 -20.61 24.76 -26.34
N LYS A 369 -20.23 25.43 -27.44
CA LYS A 369 -21.13 25.81 -28.54
C LYS A 369 -21.64 24.58 -29.31
N ALA A 370 -20.77 23.60 -29.60
CA ALA A 370 -21.16 22.39 -30.34
C ALA A 370 -22.25 21.58 -29.62
N HIS A 371 -22.25 21.59 -28.28
CA HIS A 371 -23.23 20.88 -27.46
C HIS A 371 -24.40 21.75 -26.97
N ASN A 372 -24.43 23.04 -27.37
CA ASN A 372 -25.37 24.05 -26.89
C ASN A 372 -25.45 24.06 -25.35
N TRP A 373 -24.29 24.20 -24.72
CA TRP A 373 -24.14 24.30 -23.28
C TRP A 373 -23.81 25.72 -22.84
N ASN A 374 -24.08 26.02 -21.57
CA ASN A 374 -23.54 27.17 -20.88
C ASN A 374 -22.41 26.71 -19.95
N TYR A 375 -21.28 27.41 -19.99
CA TYR A 375 -20.05 27.06 -19.26
C TYR A 375 -20.03 27.71 -17.87
N GLY A 376 -19.62 26.93 -16.86
CA GLY A 376 -19.16 27.43 -15.58
C GLY A 376 -18.10 26.48 -15.03
N ASP A 377 -17.13 27.00 -14.28
CA ASP A 377 -16.06 26.19 -13.69
C ASP A 377 -15.82 26.51 -12.22
N ILE A 378 -15.35 25.47 -11.52
CA ILE A 378 -14.78 25.50 -10.18
C ILE A 378 -13.31 25.18 -10.36
N TYR A 379 -12.43 25.98 -9.75
CA TYR A 379 -11.01 25.65 -9.76
C TYR A 379 -10.46 25.53 -8.34
N TYR A 380 -9.57 24.58 -8.17
CA TYR A 380 -8.87 24.32 -6.92
C TYR A 380 -7.39 24.14 -7.19
N SER A 381 -6.57 24.57 -6.25
CA SER A 381 -5.13 24.39 -6.39
C SER A 381 -4.43 24.20 -5.07
N SER A 382 -3.38 23.38 -5.08
CA SER A 382 -2.58 23.05 -3.90
C SER A 382 -1.21 23.77 -3.86
N PHE A 383 -0.99 24.81 -4.67
CA PHE A 383 0.34 25.42 -4.83
C PHE A 383 0.97 25.91 -3.51
N SER A 384 0.18 26.50 -2.61
CA SER A 384 0.67 26.97 -1.30
C SER A 384 0.76 25.86 -0.25
N THR A 385 0.03 24.77 -0.45
CA THR A 385 -0.05 23.63 0.47
C THR A 385 -0.05 22.35 -0.37
N PRO A 386 1.12 21.92 -0.88
CA PRO A 386 1.22 20.80 -1.79
C PRO A 386 0.54 19.55 -1.24
N LEU A 387 -0.02 18.75 -2.15
CA LEU A 387 -0.54 17.44 -1.76
C LEU A 387 0.62 16.47 -1.61
N VAL A 388 0.52 15.58 -0.64
CA VAL A 388 1.56 14.60 -0.35
C VAL A 388 1.00 13.22 -0.68
N SER A 389 1.77 12.40 -1.39
CA SER A 389 1.42 10.98 -1.58
C SER A 389 2.63 10.08 -1.39
N ASP A 390 2.39 8.80 -1.16
CA ASP A 390 3.43 7.77 -1.15
C ASP A 390 3.99 7.57 -2.55
N ASP A 391 5.31 7.48 -2.68
CA ASP A 391 6.01 7.39 -3.98
C ASP A 391 5.58 6.19 -4.83
N ASN A 392 5.06 5.11 -4.22
CA ASN A 392 4.62 3.93 -4.96
C ASN A 392 3.11 3.92 -5.24
N VAL A 393 2.34 4.90 -4.73
CA VAL A 393 0.90 5.06 -5.03
C VAL A 393 0.68 6.26 -5.95
N GLY A 394 1.38 7.36 -5.71
CA GLY A 394 1.13 8.63 -6.37
C GLY A 394 -0.24 9.24 -6.03
N ILE A 395 -0.66 10.27 -6.75
CA ILE A 395 -1.97 10.90 -6.53
C ILE A 395 -3.06 10.22 -7.38
N THR A 396 -3.87 9.38 -6.76
CA THR A 396 -4.95 8.66 -7.46
C THR A 396 -6.17 9.54 -7.72
N SER A 397 -6.94 9.17 -8.75
CA SER A 397 -8.16 9.90 -9.13
C SER A 397 -9.18 10.02 -7.99
N ASP A 398 -9.35 8.96 -7.18
CA ASP A 398 -10.27 8.96 -6.04
C ASP A 398 -9.76 9.82 -4.88
N PHE A 399 -8.44 9.81 -4.61
CA PHE A 399 -7.83 10.71 -3.64
C PHE A 399 -8.07 12.18 -3.99
N LEU A 400 -7.77 12.57 -5.24
CA LEU A 400 -7.95 13.96 -5.69
C LEU A 400 -9.42 14.38 -5.67
N SER A 401 -10.34 13.51 -6.10
CA SER A 401 -11.78 13.81 -6.03
C SER A 401 -12.25 13.98 -4.59
N THR A 402 -11.74 13.18 -3.65
CA THR A 402 -12.02 13.32 -2.21
C THR A 402 -11.52 14.66 -1.69
N VAL A 403 -10.28 15.04 -2.01
CA VAL A 403 -9.69 16.33 -1.60
C VAL A 403 -10.53 17.50 -2.12
N LEU A 404 -10.91 17.51 -3.40
CA LEU A 404 -11.70 18.61 -3.95
C LEU A 404 -13.12 18.65 -3.37
N PHE A 405 -13.80 17.51 -3.33
CA PHE A 405 -15.16 17.42 -2.79
C PHE A 405 -15.21 17.99 -1.37
N LYS A 406 -14.26 17.60 -0.51
CA LYS A 406 -14.15 18.12 0.85
C LYS A 406 -13.80 19.59 0.90
N SER A 407 -12.87 20.05 0.05
CA SER A 407 -12.49 21.47 -0.02
C SER A 407 -13.71 22.33 -0.36
N THR A 408 -14.49 21.91 -1.36
CA THR A 408 -15.73 22.59 -1.78
C THR A 408 -16.79 22.56 -0.66
N LEU A 409 -17.00 21.42 0.00
CA LEU A 409 -17.89 21.35 1.16
C LEU A 409 -17.39 22.20 2.34
N GLY A 410 -16.09 22.43 2.45
CA GLY A 410 -15.47 23.29 3.47
C GLY A 410 -15.97 24.73 3.42
N GLU A 411 -16.30 25.23 2.23
CA GLU A 411 -16.86 26.57 2.00
C GLU A 411 -18.20 26.80 2.69
N ARG A 412 -18.88 25.73 3.16
CA ARG A 412 -20.06 25.86 4.04
C ARG A 412 -19.78 26.76 5.24
N LYS A 413 -18.54 26.76 5.78
CA LYS A 413 -18.17 27.62 6.90
C LYS A 413 -18.29 29.10 6.54
N ALA A 414 -17.81 29.49 5.36
CA ALA A 414 -17.98 30.84 4.83
C ALA A 414 -19.45 31.16 4.59
N TYR A 415 -20.22 30.23 3.99
CA TYR A 415 -21.66 30.42 3.83
C TYR A 415 -22.38 30.64 5.18
N LYS A 416 -22.01 29.94 6.25
CA LYS A 416 -22.59 30.14 7.60
C LYS A 416 -22.34 31.53 8.15
N GLN A 417 -21.13 32.04 7.91
CA GLN A 417 -20.67 33.29 8.46
C GLN A 417 -21.26 34.49 7.70
N TYR A 418 -21.40 34.37 6.38
CA TYR A 418 -21.72 35.51 5.52
C TYR A 418 -23.09 35.43 4.84
N GLY A 419 -23.68 34.24 4.72
CA GLY A 419 -24.95 34.03 4.02
C GLY A 419 -24.94 34.58 2.58
N LEU A 420 -26.10 35.03 2.11
CA LEU A 420 -26.30 35.69 0.81
C LEU A 420 -26.09 37.23 0.87
N THR A 421 -25.40 37.74 1.89
CA THR A 421 -25.51 39.17 2.26
C THR A 421 -24.76 40.16 1.35
N SER A 422 -23.92 39.70 0.42
CA SER A 422 -23.40 40.50 -0.71
C SER A 422 -22.73 39.63 -1.79
N GLU A 423 -22.68 40.11 -3.04
CA GLU A 423 -21.97 39.44 -4.16
C GLU A 423 -20.47 39.21 -3.86
N GLU A 424 -19.82 40.13 -3.16
CA GLU A 424 -18.41 39.98 -2.79
C GLU A 424 -18.19 38.85 -1.79
N LYS A 425 -19.11 38.63 -0.86
CA LYS A 425 -19.03 37.55 0.14
C LYS A 425 -19.47 36.20 -0.41
N VAL A 426 -20.30 36.21 -1.46
CA VAL A 426 -20.67 35.02 -2.24
C VAL A 426 -19.45 34.37 -2.89
N LYS A 427 -18.40 35.14 -3.19
CA LYS A 427 -17.14 34.62 -3.73
C LYS A 427 -16.42 33.65 -2.79
N GLU A 428 -16.64 33.73 -1.47
CA GLU A 428 -16.00 32.83 -0.49
C GLU A 428 -16.63 31.43 -0.43
N TRP A 429 -17.76 31.22 -1.10
CA TRP A 429 -18.43 29.93 -1.20
C TRP A 429 -19.03 29.67 -2.60
N GLY A 430 -18.39 30.30 -3.60
CA GLY A 430 -18.82 30.26 -4.99
C GLY A 430 -18.70 28.86 -5.61
N HIS A 431 -17.75 28.04 -5.17
CA HIS A 431 -17.62 26.68 -5.66
C HIS A 431 -18.75 25.80 -5.12
N LEU A 432 -19.05 25.92 -3.83
CA LEU A 432 -20.20 25.20 -3.24
C LEU A 432 -21.52 25.61 -3.90
N LEU A 433 -21.67 26.89 -4.28
CA LEU A 433 -22.81 27.37 -5.07
C LEU A 433 -22.91 26.71 -6.43
N ALA A 434 -21.82 26.71 -7.20
CA ALA A 434 -21.79 26.12 -8.53
C ALA A 434 -22.10 24.60 -8.47
N ALA A 435 -21.52 23.89 -7.51
CA ALA A 435 -21.71 22.46 -7.33
C ALA A 435 -23.15 22.08 -6.93
N LEU A 436 -23.90 22.99 -6.29
CA LEU A 436 -25.29 22.80 -5.86
C LEU A 436 -26.31 23.55 -6.73
N ASP A 437 -25.88 24.13 -7.87
CA ASP A 437 -26.81 24.72 -8.81
C ASP A 437 -27.73 23.65 -9.39
N LYS A 438 -29.03 23.87 -9.28
CA LYS A 438 -30.08 22.99 -9.83
C LYS A 438 -30.06 22.94 -11.36
N ASN A 439 -29.50 23.96 -12.01
CA ASN A 439 -29.40 24.06 -13.46
C ASN A 439 -28.13 23.38 -14.02
N ALA A 440 -27.17 23.03 -13.16
CA ALA A 440 -26.01 22.24 -13.57
C ALA A 440 -26.49 20.85 -14.00
N LYS A 441 -26.11 20.44 -15.21
CA LYS A 441 -26.55 19.19 -15.83
C LYS A 441 -25.41 18.24 -16.12
N TYR A 442 -24.35 18.71 -16.77
CA TYR A 442 -23.19 17.88 -17.08
C TYR A 442 -21.98 18.34 -16.27
N TYR A 443 -21.06 17.40 -16.04
CA TYR A 443 -19.83 17.66 -15.31
C TYR A 443 -18.65 17.00 -16.02
N TYR A 444 -17.52 17.72 -16.12
CA TYR A 444 -16.22 17.19 -16.54
C TYR A 444 -15.11 17.77 -15.67
N GLY A 445 -14.27 16.92 -15.12
CA GLY A 445 -13.16 17.31 -14.26
C GLY A 445 -11.82 17.15 -14.96
N VAL A 446 -10.98 18.19 -14.92
CA VAL A 446 -9.61 18.13 -15.43
C VAL A 446 -8.63 18.38 -14.30
N VAL A 447 -7.71 17.43 -14.12
CA VAL A 447 -6.59 17.49 -13.19
C VAL A 447 -5.32 17.68 -13.98
N ILE A 448 -4.51 18.66 -13.57
CA ILE A 448 -3.13 18.83 -13.99
C ILE A 448 -2.28 18.90 -12.73
N ALA A 449 -1.28 18.03 -12.63
CA ALA A 449 -0.36 18.00 -11.50
C ALA A 449 1.10 18.00 -11.94
N GLU A 450 1.96 18.51 -11.07
CA GLU A 450 3.40 18.57 -11.22
C GLU A 450 4.06 18.09 -9.92
N GLU A 451 4.94 17.10 -10.04
CA GLU A 451 5.80 16.66 -8.96
C GLU A 451 6.81 17.76 -8.63
N THR A 452 6.98 18.03 -7.33
CA THR A 452 7.93 19.04 -6.82
C THR A 452 9.10 18.45 -6.04
N GLY A 453 9.13 17.12 -5.90
CA GLY A 453 10.16 16.35 -5.20
C GLY A 453 9.70 15.70 -3.90
N MET A 454 10.60 14.94 -3.28
CA MET A 454 10.35 14.20 -2.06
C MET A 454 10.16 15.12 -0.84
N ASN A 455 9.24 14.74 0.04
CA ASN A 455 9.05 15.33 1.35
C ASN A 455 10.16 14.86 2.30
N GLU A 456 11.16 15.70 2.51
CA GLU A 456 12.31 15.36 3.37
C GLU A 456 11.91 15.05 4.82
N THR A 457 10.78 15.59 5.31
CA THR A 457 10.30 15.33 6.67
C THR A 457 9.63 13.96 6.83
N VAL A 458 9.12 13.40 5.73
CA VAL A 458 8.50 12.06 5.70
C VAL A 458 9.06 11.30 4.50
N PRO A 459 10.18 10.56 4.68
CA PRO A 459 10.81 9.81 3.59
C PRO A 459 9.81 8.92 2.86
N LEU A 460 9.95 8.79 1.53
CA LEU A 460 9.09 7.98 0.64
C LEU A 460 7.73 8.60 0.32
N ARG A 461 7.61 9.90 0.57
CA ARG A 461 6.46 10.67 0.14
C ARG A 461 6.89 11.75 -0.84
N THR A 462 6.11 11.96 -1.87
CA THR A 462 6.33 12.95 -2.91
C THR A 462 5.31 14.08 -2.79
N ASN A 463 5.76 15.31 -3.04
CA ASN A 463 4.93 16.51 -3.01
C ASN A 463 4.45 16.87 -4.42
N TYR A 464 3.16 17.19 -4.54
CA TYR A 464 2.52 17.55 -5.80
C TYR A 464 1.87 18.93 -5.71
N LYS A 465 2.18 19.76 -6.70
CA LYS A 465 1.35 20.91 -7.07
C LYS A 465 0.25 20.39 -7.97
N VAL A 466 -1.00 20.60 -7.57
CA VAL A 466 -2.17 20.17 -8.32
C VAL A 466 -3.01 21.39 -8.65
N TYR A 467 -3.51 21.42 -9.88
CA TYR A 467 -4.61 22.26 -10.31
C TYR A 467 -5.74 21.36 -10.76
N ILE A 468 -6.95 21.67 -10.30
CA ILE A 468 -8.16 20.97 -10.69
C ILE A 468 -9.13 22.00 -11.25
N ASN A 469 -9.67 21.72 -12.43
CA ASN A 469 -10.73 22.50 -13.07
C ASN A 469 -11.96 21.60 -13.26
N ASP A 470 -12.93 21.79 -12.40
CA ASP A 470 -14.22 21.11 -12.38
C ASP A 470 -15.24 21.93 -13.18
N MET A 471 -15.56 21.50 -14.40
CA MET A 471 -16.45 22.20 -15.31
C MET A 471 -17.89 21.70 -15.14
N PHE A 472 -18.82 22.62 -14.91
CA PHE A 472 -20.25 22.39 -14.82
C PHE A 472 -20.95 23.01 -16.03
N PHE A 473 -21.65 22.19 -16.79
CA PHE A 473 -22.36 22.62 -17.99
C PHE A 473 -23.87 22.63 -17.75
N LYS A 474 -24.52 23.72 -18.17
CA LYS A 474 -25.99 23.89 -18.13
C LYS A 474 -26.54 23.80 -19.54
N LYS A 475 -27.81 23.42 -19.70
CA LYS A 475 -28.52 23.48 -21.00
C LYS A 475 -29.25 24.79 -21.18
#